data_AF-A0A3D4VPQ2-F1
#
_entry.id   AF-A0A3D4VPQ2-F1
#
_cell.length_a   1.000
_cell.length_b   1.000
_cell.length_c   1.000
_cell.angle_alpha   90.00
_cell.angle_beta   90.00
_cell.angle_gamma   90.00
#
_symmetry.space_group_name_H-M   'P 1'
#
loop_
_entity.id
_entity.type
_entity.pdbx_description
1 polymer ?
#
loop_
_entity_poly.entity_id
_entity_poly.type
_entity_poly.pdbx_seq_one_letter_code
_entity_poly.pdbx_strand_id
1 'polypeptide(L)'
;MNDNLDLYNALKQLKVGMRLRLDAKTQTIFVYHQEKIDVHTDHAHFVMSEEDFIVLYQDASFYPYSKKPSIEIEVDKDEVYYTQWKK
;
A
#
# COMPACT_ATOMS: atom_id res chain seq x y z
N MET A 1 -13.46 -1.13 13.51
CA MET A 1 -13.74 -2.21 12.54
C MET A 1 -12.42 -2.86 12.22
N ASN A 2 -12.28 -4.16 12.42
CA ASN A 2 -11.08 -4.88 11.98
C ASN A 2 -11.25 -5.10 10.48
N ASP A 3 -10.69 -4.20 9.67
CA ASP A 3 -10.70 -4.32 8.20
C ASP A 3 -9.65 -5.33 7.71
N ASN A 4 -9.38 -6.37 8.51
CA ASN A 4 -8.47 -7.43 8.11
C ASN A 4 -9.21 -8.46 7.25
N LEU A 5 -8.59 -8.82 6.14
CA LEU A 5 -9.07 -9.85 5.23
C LEU A 5 -8.22 -11.11 5.46
N ASP A 6 -8.89 -12.26 5.51
CA ASP A 6 -8.22 -13.56 5.35
C ASP A 6 -7.72 -13.73 3.91
N LEU A 7 -6.89 -14.75 3.68
CA LEU A 7 -6.27 -15.02 2.37
C LEU A 7 -7.30 -15.16 1.24
N TYR A 8 -8.40 -15.87 1.46
CA TYR A 8 -9.40 -16.13 0.43
C TYR A 8 -10.12 -14.83 0.02
N ASN A 9 -10.54 -14.05 1.00
CA ASN A 9 -11.16 -12.76 0.78
C ASN A 9 -10.16 -11.75 0.18
N ALA A 10 -8.88 -11.80 0.58
CA ALA A 10 -7.82 -10.99 0.00
C ALA A 10 -7.65 -11.30 -1.49
N LEU A 11 -7.56 -12.57 -1.88
CA LEU A 11 -7.43 -12.98 -3.28
C LEU A 11 -8.64 -12.51 -4.10
N LYS A 12 -9.86 -12.64 -3.56
CA LYS A 12 -11.08 -12.16 -4.21
C LYS A 12 -11.05 -10.65 -4.44
N GLN A 13 -10.59 -9.88 -3.45
CA GLN A 13 -10.47 -8.41 -3.56
C GLN A 13 -9.38 -8.00 -4.55
N LEU A 14 -8.25 -8.70 -4.55
CA LEU A 14 -7.17 -8.50 -5.53
C LEU A 14 -7.69 -8.68 -6.97
N LYS A 15 -8.44 -9.76 -7.23
CA LYS A 15 -9.01 -10.05 -8.56
C LYS A 15 -10.00 -9.01 -9.08
N VAL A 16 -10.69 -8.30 -8.20
CA VAL A 16 -11.57 -7.18 -8.59
C VAL A 16 -10.83 -5.84 -8.69
N GLY A 17 -9.50 -5.87 -8.62
CA GLY A 17 -8.63 -4.71 -8.83
C GLY A 17 -8.32 -3.90 -7.57
N MET A 18 -8.70 -4.38 -6.38
CA MET A 18 -8.26 -3.73 -5.13
C MET A 18 -6.77 -3.98 -4.90
N ARG A 19 -6.11 -2.99 -4.30
CA ARG A 19 -4.73 -3.13 -3.82
C ARG A 19 -4.75 -3.46 -2.34
N LEU A 20 -3.96 -4.45 -1.94
CA LEU A 20 -3.88 -4.88 -0.54
C LEU A 20 -2.48 -4.70 0.01
N ARG A 21 -2.35 -4.69 1.33
CA ARG A 21 -1.07 -4.69 2.05
C ARG A 21 -1.05 -5.77 3.13
N LEU A 22 0.15 -6.26 3.46
CA LEU A 22 0.33 -7.37 4.40
C LEU A 22 0.03 -6.97 5.85
N ASP A 23 0.44 -5.78 6.27
CA ASP A 23 0.07 -5.28 7.59
C ASP A 23 -0.08 -3.75 7.56
N ALA A 24 -0.43 -3.16 8.71
CA ALA A 24 -0.57 -1.72 8.80
C ALA A 24 0.77 -0.95 8.74
N LYS A 25 1.90 -1.63 8.94
CA LYS A 25 3.24 -1.05 9.18
C LYS A 25 4.20 -1.21 8.00
N THR A 26 4.03 -2.25 7.21
CA THR A 26 4.82 -2.66 6.04
C THR A 26 4.27 -1.95 4.83
N GLN A 27 5.17 -1.58 3.92
CA GLN A 27 4.78 -1.02 2.62
C GLN A 27 4.65 -2.11 1.56
N THR A 28 4.49 -3.37 1.97
CA THR A 28 4.28 -4.46 1.00
C THR A 28 2.90 -4.33 0.41
N ILE A 29 2.83 -4.07 -0.90
CA ILE A 29 1.60 -3.89 -1.65
C ILE A 29 1.44 -5.03 -2.66
N PHE A 30 0.24 -5.59 -2.69
CA PHE A 30 -0.19 -6.62 -3.61
C PHE A 30 -1.16 -6.04 -4.63
N VAL A 31 -0.95 -6.37 -5.90
CA VAL A 31 -1.82 -5.98 -7.01
C VAL A 31 -2.02 -7.20 -7.92
N TYR A 32 -3.25 -7.41 -8.40
CA TYR A 32 -3.53 -8.46 -9.36
C TYR A 32 -3.50 -7.91 -10.78
N HIS A 33 -2.70 -8.54 -11.64
CA HIS A 33 -2.58 -8.15 -13.04
C HIS A 33 -2.23 -9.38 -13.89
N GLN A 34 -2.93 -9.55 -15.03
CA GLN A 34 -2.68 -10.65 -15.98
C GLN A 34 -2.61 -12.04 -15.33
N GLU A 35 -3.56 -12.36 -14.46
CA GLU A 35 -3.63 -13.65 -13.74
C GLU A 35 -2.44 -13.93 -12.80
N LYS A 36 -1.70 -12.89 -12.43
CA LYS A 36 -0.58 -12.95 -11.51
C LYS A 36 -0.69 -11.89 -10.43
N ILE A 37 0.08 -12.07 -9.37
CA ILE A 37 0.15 -11.13 -8.26
C ILE A 37 1.50 -10.42 -8.30
N ASP A 38 1.44 -9.11 -8.53
CA ASP A 38 2.59 -8.21 -8.43
C ASP A 38 2.78 -7.83 -6.96
N VAL A 39 3.97 -8.12 -6.43
CA VAL A 39 4.35 -7.86 -5.04
C VAL A 39 5.39 -6.75 -5.02
N HIS A 40 5.00 -5.60 -4.48
CA HIS A 40 5.88 -4.45 -4.30
C HIS A 40 6.26 -4.37 -2.83
N THR A 41 7.53 -4.60 -2.51
CA THR A 41 8.09 -4.43 -1.16
C THR A 41 8.98 -3.19 -1.13
N ASP A 42 9.51 -2.84 0.05
CA ASP A 42 10.44 -1.73 0.20
C ASP A 42 11.72 -1.86 -0.65
N HIS A 43 12.14 -3.09 -0.96
CA HIS A 43 13.46 -3.36 -1.57
C HIS A 43 13.39 -4.23 -2.84
N ALA A 44 12.21 -4.76 -3.18
CA ALA A 44 12.06 -5.66 -4.31
C ALA A 44 10.66 -5.52 -4.92
N HIS A 45 10.62 -5.75 -6.23
CA HIS A 45 9.39 -5.92 -6.99
C HIS A 45 9.48 -7.24 -7.76
N PHE A 46 8.48 -8.09 -7.60
CA PHE A 46 8.44 -9.40 -8.23
C PHE A 46 7.01 -9.84 -8.47
N VAL A 47 6.85 -10.81 -9.36
CA VAL A 47 5.56 -11.35 -9.78
C VAL A 47 5.50 -12.81 -9.37
N MET A 48 4.38 -13.23 -8.80
CA MET A 48 4.15 -14.62 -8.40
C MET A 48 2.82 -15.16 -8.91
N SER A 49 2.71 -16.50 -8.94
CA SER A 49 1.44 -17.18 -9.22
C SER A 49 0.49 -17.09 -8.03
N GLU A 50 -0.79 -17.34 -8.25
CA GLU A 50 -1.77 -17.46 -7.16
C GLU A 50 -1.43 -18.61 -6.21
N GLU A 51 -0.92 -19.73 -6.74
CA GLU A 51 -0.56 -20.91 -5.97
C GLU A 51 0.56 -20.58 -4.98
N ASP A 52 1.62 -19.93 -5.46
CA ASP A 52 2.74 -19.49 -4.61
C ASP A 52 2.26 -18.49 -3.55
N PHE A 53 1.38 -17.56 -3.93
CA PHE A 53 0.81 -16.59 -3.00
C PHE A 53 0.00 -17.28 -1.89
N ILE A 54 -0.82 -18.27 -2.23
CA ILE A 54 -1.61 -19.02 -1.26
C ILE A 54 -0.69 -19.77 -0.28
N VAL A 55 0.37 -20.41 -0.78
CA VAL A 55 1.32 -21.15 0.06
C VAL A 55 2.11 -20.22 0.97
N LEU A 56 2.60 -19.09 0.45
CA LEU A 56 3.46 -18.16 1.19
C LEU A 56 2.70 -17.35 2.24
N TYR A 57 1.41 -17.10 2.02
CA TYR A 57 0.63 -16.18 2.85
C TYR A 57 -0.61 -16.82 3.50
N GLN A 58 -0.62 -18.14 3.67
CA GLN A 58 -1.74 -18.89 4.30
C GLN A 58 -2.15 -18.33 5.67
N ASP A 59 -1.19 -17.86 6.47
CA ASP A 59 -1.40 -17.37 7.84
C ASP A 59 -1.36 -15.84 7.93
N ALA A 60 -1.28 -15.15 6.79
CA ALA A 60 -1.22 -13.70 6.75
C ALA A 60 -2.60 -13.08 6.89
N SER A 61 -2.63 -11.91 7.54
CA SER A 61 -3.77 -11.00 7.44
C SER A 61 -3.49 -9.98 6.35
N PHE A 62 -4.52 -9.49 5.69
CA PHE A 62 -4.37 -8.45 4.66
C PHE A 62 -5.24 -7.25 4.98
N TYR A 63 -4.84 -6.08 4.50
CA TYR A 63 -5.59 -4.85 4.69
C TYR A 63 -5.76 -4.14 3.34
N PRO A 64 -6.90 -3.49 3.10
CA PRO A 64 -7.05 -2.59 1.95
C PRO A 64 -5.98 -1.49 1.97
N TYR A 65 -5.32 -1.29 0.83
CA TYR A 65 -4.45 -0.14 0.65
C TYR A 65 -5.30 1.09 0.34
N SER A 66 -5.40 2.02 1.29
CA SER A 66 -5.86 3.38 1.00
C SER A 66 -4.65 4.27 0.78
N LYS A 67 -4.58 4.91 -0.39
CA LYS A 67 -3.63 6.00 -0.60
C LYS A 67 -4.07 7.09 0.39
N LYS A 68 -3.26 7.38 1.42
CA LYS A 68 -3.56 8.52 2.30
C LYS A 68 -3.80 9.72 1.38
N PRO A 69 -4.93 10.44 1.51
CA PRO A 69 -5.11 11.67 0.76
C PRO A 69 -3.89 12.55 1.03
N SER A 70 -3.31 13.12 -0.03
CA SER A 70 -2.26 14.11 0.13
C SER A 70 -2.85 15.22 0.99
N ILE A 71 -2.35 15.35 2.22
CA ILE A 71 -2.58 16.56 2.98
C ILE A 71 -1.85 17.62 2.17
N GLU A 72 -2.57 18.41 1.38
CA GLU A 72 -2.06 19.68 0.90
C GLU A 72 -1.67 20.45 2.15
N ILE A 73 -0.37 20.55 2.40
CA ILE A 73 0.13 21.49 3.38
C ILE A 73 -0.17 22.84 2.74
N GLU A 74 -1.26 23.47 3.17
CA GLU A 74 -1.53 24.86 2.88
C GLU A 74 -0.34 25.62 3.46
N VAL A 75 0.60 25.99 2.59
CA VAL A 75 1.71 26.89 2.94
C VAL A 75 1.07 28.25 3.04
N ASP A 76 0.37 28.50 4.16
CA ASP A 76 -0.02 29.84 4.54
C ASP A 76 1.29 30.60 4.70
N LYS A 77 1.49 31.55 3.79
CA LYS A 77 2.75 32.25 3.61
C LYS A 77 2.96 33.16 4.82
N ASP A 78 3.66 32.65 5.84
CA ASP A 78 4.33 33.50 6.81
C ASP A 78 5.49 34.24 6.11
N GLU A 79 5.15 35.32 5.39
CA GLU A 79 6.08 36.29 4.79
C GLU A 79 6.85 37.11 5.85
N VAL A 80 7.41 36.47 6.87
CA VAL A 80 8.14 37.19 7.94
C VAL A 80 9.64 36.89 7.97
N TYR A 81 10.13 35.86 7.28
CA TYR A 81 11.53 35.42 7.46
C TYR A 81 12.61 36.07 6.56
N TYR A 82 12.25 36.88 5.55
CA TYR A 82 13.23 37.43 4.60
C TYR A 82 13.58 38.92 4.79
N THR A 83 13.48 39.47 6.01
CA THR A 83 13.95 40.85 6.29
C THR A 83 15.30 40.95 7.00
N GLN A 84 15.94 39.84 7.40
CA GLN A 84 17.18 39.90 8.20
C GLN A 84 18.50 39.80 7.39
N TRP A 85 18.46 39.51 6.09
CA TRP A 85 19.69 39.27 5.28
C TRP A 85 20.10 40.43 4.36
N LYS A 86 19.53 41.63 4.52
CA LYS A 86 20.02 42.86 3.88
C LYS A 86 20.32 43.91 4.94
N LYS A 87 21.36 43.68 5.72
CA LYS A 87 22.15 44.75 6.33
C LYS A 87 23.50 44.83 5.63
#